data_AF-A0A432F5N5-F1
#
_entry.id   AF-A0A432F5N5-F1
#
_cell.length_a   1.000
_cell.length_b   1.000
_cell.length_c   1.000
_cell.angle_alpha   90.00
_cell.angle_beta   90.00
_cell.angle_gamma   90.00
#
_symmetry.space_group_name_H-M   'P 1'
#
loop_
_entity.id
_entity.type
_entity.pdbx_description
1 polymer ?
#
loop_
_entity_poly.entity_id
_entity_poly.type
_entity_poly.pdbx_seq_one_letter_code
_entity_poly.pdbx_strand_id
1 'polypeptide(L)'
;MNSLVSIASYSNSLQANIVKGRLLAENIPATLANEQYINADWLLSNALGGVQIQVPAEYEQQARELIESIDNGQFDVSDDNKIDQLLCPVCQSEDIQSNNIFWKTSFIVTNTLHIPLPFSQHAYSCKQCQHEWSEENDKAYSIGTILFYIVMLTVIFSAIIDGLFLLRGFL
;
A
#
# COMPACT_ATOMS: atom_id res chain seq x y z
N MET A 1 37.65 16.22 -3.56
CA MET A 1 36.33 16.05 -4.20
C MET A 1 35.60 15.01 -3.37
N ASN A 2 34.57 15.37 -2.61
CA ASN A 2 33.82 14.41 -1.81
C ASN A 2 32.90 13.62 -2.74
N SER A 3 33.33 12.40 -3.10
CA SER A 3 32.50 11.46 -3.83
C SER A 3 31.38 10.95 -2.91
N LEU A 4 30.14 11.22 -3.30
CA LEU A 4 28.96 10.63 -2.68
C LEU A 4 28.71 9.25 -3.30
N VAL A 5 28.42 8.27 -2.46
CA VAL A 5 28.12 6.89 -2.86
C VAL A 5 26.72 6.52 -2.40
N SER A 6 25.96 5.86 -3.28
CA SER A 6 24.62 5.37 -2.98
C SER A 6 24.71 4.04 -2.22
N ILE A 7 24.12 3.97 -1.03
CA ILE A 7 24.25 2.83 -0.12
C ILE A 7 22.97 1.99 -0.05
N ALA A 8 21.80 2.61 -0.23
CA ALA A 8 20.50 1.95 -0.23
C ALA A 8 19.48 2.74 -1.07
N SER A 9 18.38 2.10 -1.46
CA SER A 9 17.28 2.77 -2.13
C SER A 9 15.92 2.30 -1.61
N TYR A 10 14.98 3.24 -1.49
CA TYR A 10 13.65 3.01 -0.95
C TYR A 10 12.58 3.48 -1.94
N SER A 11 11.45 2.78 -2.00
CA SER A 11 10.34 3.15 -2.89
C SER A 11 9.55 4.38 -2.42
N ASN A 12 9.74 4.81 -1.17
CA ASN A 12 9.01 5.90 -0.55
C ASN A 12 9.96 6.87 0.18
N SER A 13 9.75 8.18 -0.01
CA SER A 13 10.45 9.26 0.69
C SER A 13 10.35 9.15 2.21
N LEU A 14 9.23 8.67 2.76
CA LEU A 14 9.07 8.51 4.20
C LEU A 14 10.11 7.54 4.79
N GLN A 15 10.23 6.33 4.22
CA GLN A 15 11.19 5.33 4.68
C GLN A 15 12.63 5.84 4.54
N ALA A 16 12.95 6.47 3.41
CA ALA A 16 14.28 7.04 3.19
C ALA A 16 14.63 8.12 4.23
N ASN A 17 13.68 8.97 4.62
CA ASN A 17 13.90 10.00 5.64
C ASN A 17 14.07 9.41 7.05
N ILE A 18 13.37 8.32 7.38
CA ILE A 18 13.58 7.61 8.66
C ILE A 18 15.02 7.13 8.75
N VAL A 19 15.50 6.42 7.71
CA VAL A 19 16.86 5.87 7.68
C VAL A 19 17.92 6.97 7.67
N LYS A 20 17.69 8.06 6.91
CA LYS A 20 18.54 9.25 6.97
C LYS A 20 18.61 9.82 8.39
N GLY A 21 17.48 9.93 9.09
CA GLY A 21 17.44 10.39 10.47
C GLY A 21 18.27 9.52 11.41
N ARG A 22 18.26 8.20 11.20
CA ARG A 22 19.09 7.25 11.94
C ARG A 22 20.58 7.44 11.67
N LEU A 23 20.98 7.54 10.39
CA LEU A 23 22.37 7.81 10.00
C LEU A 23 22.88 9.12 10.62
N LEU A 24 22.06 10.19 10.58
CA LEU A 24 22.41 11.47 11.18
C LEU A 24 22.55 11.41 12.71
N ALA A 25 21.74 10.59 13.39
CA ALA A 25 21.86 10.37 14.83
C ALA A 25 23.20 9.71 15.23
N GLU A 26 23.78 8.92 14.33
CA GLU A 26 25.10 8.30 14.51
C GLU A 26 26.26 9.15 13.98
N ASN A 27 26.01 10.43 13.67
CA ASN A 27 26.96 11.37 13.08
C ASN A 27 27.44 10.98 11.66
N ILE A 28 26.66 10.16 10.94
CA ILE A 28 26.94 9.82 9.54
C ILE A 28 26.18 10.80 8.63
N PRO A 29 26.88 11.67 7.88
CA PRO A 29 26.23 12.62 6.97
C PRO A 29 25.56 11.87 5.81
N ALA A 30 24.24 12.02 5.69
CA ALA A 30 23.43 11.38 4.65
C ALA A 30 22.57 12.38 3.88
N THR A 31 22.51 12.22 2.56
CA THR A 31 21.67 12.98 1.63
C THR A 31 20.74 12.05 0.85
N LEU A 32 19.61 12.57 0.37
CA LEU A 32 18.67 11.80 -0.46
C LEU A 32 18.72 12.30 -1.88
N ALA A 33 18.95 11.40 -2.83
CA ALA A 33 18.77 11.66 -4.24
C ALA A 33 17.39 11.19 -4.71
N ASN A 34 16.86 11.86 -5.73
CA ASN A 34 15.57 11.58 -6.38
C ASN A 34 14.30 11.81 -5.52
N GLU A 35 14.44 12.25 -4.27
CA GLU A 35 13.31 12.47 -3.34
C GLU A 35 12.24 13.40 -3.92
N GLN A 36 12.64 14.57 -4.42
CA GLN A 36 11.70 15.57 -4.95
C GLN A 36 10.93 15.06 -6.16
N TYR A 37 11.58 14.28 -7.03
CA TYR A 37 10.96 13.72 -8.23
C TYR A 37 9.93 12.64 -7.87
N ILE A 38 10.28 11.74 -6.94
CA ILE A 38 9.39 10.65 -6.50
C ILE A 38 8.20 11.20 -5.70
N ASN A 39 8.41 12.26 -4.93
CA ASN A 39 7.31 12.95 -4.24
C ASN A 39 6.36 13.67 -5.22
N ALA A 40 6.88 14.17 -6.35
CA ALA A 40 6.06 14.80 -7.37
C ALA A 40 5.29 13.77 -8.22
N ASP A 41 5.93 12.66 -8.57
CA ASP A 41 5.33 11.56 -9.32
C ASP A 41 5.87 10.21 -8.82
N TRP A 42 5.00 9.47 -8.11
CA TRP A 42 5.32 8.14 -7.58
C TRP A 42 5.75 7.15 -8.68
N LEU A 43 5.24 7.28 -9.91
CA LEU A 43 5.57 6.36 -11.00
C LEU A 43 7.06 6.42 -11.38
N LEU A 44 7.71 7.55 -11.11
CA LEU A 44 9.15 7.71 -11.33
C LEU A 44 10.01 6.90 -10.35
N SER A 45 9.45 6.39 -9.24
CA SER A 45 10.21 5.55 -8.30
C SER A 45 10.81 4.33 -8.99
N ASN A 46 10.05 3.64 -9.84
CA ASN A 46 10.56 2.47 -10.55
C ASN A 46 11.57 2.84 -11.63
N ALA A 47 11.38 3.98 -12.29
CA ALA A 47 12.26 4.45 -13.37
C ALA A 47 13.62 4.97 -12.86
N LEU A 48 13.61 5.66 -11.71
CA LEU A 48 14.81 6.24 -11.10
C LEU A 48 15.47 5.31 -10.08
N GLY A 49 14.89 4.13 -9.87
CA GLY A 49 15.38 3.12 -8.93
C GLY A 49 15.17 3.50 -7.47
N GLY A 50 14.16 4.30 -7.15
CA GLY A 50 13.77 4.73 -5.80
C GLY A 50 14.50 5.99 -5.29
N VAL A 51 14.17 6.36 -4.06
CA VAL A 51 14.85 7.41 -3.29
C VAL A 51 16.15 6.83 -2.77
N GLN A 52 17.26 7.29 -3.33
CA GLN A 52 18.60 6.76 -3.03
C GLN A 52 19.21 7.52 -1.85
N ILE A 53 19.68 6.79 -0.85
CA ILE A 53 20.46 7.36 0.25
C ILE A 53 21.92 7.42 -0.16
N GLN A 54 22.50 8.61 -0.08
CA GLN A 54 23.89 8.88 -0.42
C GLN A 54 24.68 9.34 0.80
N VAL A 55 25.88 8.80 0.95
CA VAL A 55 26.83 9.18 2.01
C VAL A 55 28.19 9.48 1.38
N PRO A 56 29.05 10.30 2.01
CA PRO A 56 30.44 10.42 1.58
C PRO A 56 31.14 9.06 1.61
N ALA A 57 32.00 8.78 0.64
CA ALA A 57 32.67 7.48 0.50
C ALA A 57 33.44 7.03 1.77
N GLU A 58 33.92 7.97 2.58
CA GLU A 58 34.57 7.71 3.88
C GLU A 58 33.64 7.03 4.91
N TYR A 59 32.32 7.24 4.81
CA TYR A 59 31.31 6.66 5.70
C TYR A 59 30.57 5.48 5.07
N GLU A 60 30.93 5.04 3.87
CA GLU A 60 30.20 4.00 3.14
C GLU A 60 30.05 2.72 3.97
N GLN A 61 31.16 2.22 4.52
CA GLN A 61 31.16 0.97 5.28
C GLN A 61 30.32 1.09 6.56
N GLN A 62 30.51 2.17 7.32
CA GLN A 62 29.76 2.42 8.55
C GLN A 62 28.25 2.55 8.29
N ALA A 63 27.87 3.24 7.22
CA ALA A 63 26.47 3.38 6.83
C ALA A 63 25.81 2.06 6.44
N ARG A 64 26.55 1.18 5.74
CA ARG A 64 26.04 -0.15 5.35
C ARG A 64 25.83 -1.05 6.56
N GLU A 65 26.80 -1.09 7.47
CA GLU A 65 26.69 -1.86 8.71
C GLU A 65 25.50 -1.41 9.56
N LEU A 66 25.26 -0.09 9.64
CA LEU A 66 24.10 0.45 10.35
C LEU A 66 22.78 0.04 9.68
N ILE A 67 22.66 0.17 8.36
CA ILE A 67 21.42 -0.23 7.66
C ILE A 67 21.13 -1.71 7.84
N GLU A 68 22.14 -2.56 7.73
CA GLU A 68 21.97 -3.99 7.96
C GLU A 68 21.49 -4.28 9.40
N SER A 69 21.95 -3.52 10.39
CA SER A 69 21.44 -3.64 11.77
C SER A 69 19.97 -3.23 11.90
N ILE A 70 19.53 -2.22 11.14
CA ILE A 70 18.14 -1.76 11.09
C ILE A 70 17.25 -2.82 10.44
N ASP A 71 17.68 -3.36 9.30
CA ASP A 71 16.94 -4.39 8.55
C ASP A 71 16.82 -5.70 9.35
N ASN A 72 17.81 -6.02 10.19
CA ASN A 72 17.78 -7.17 11.11
C ASN A 72 16.87 -6.96 12.34
N GLY A 73 16.12 -5.86 12.41
CA GLY A 73 15.12 -5.64 13.46
C GLY A 73 15.71 -5.22 14.80
N GLN A 74 16.96 -4.75 14.89
CA GLN A 74 17.54 -4.25 16.15
C GLN A 74 16.78 -3.04 16.73
N PHE A 75 15.95 -2.39 15.91
CA PHE A 75 15.13 -1.25 16.30
C PHE A 75 13.64 -1.48 16.01
N ASP A 76 13.23 -2.73 15.78
CA ASP A 76 11.82 -3.05 15.81
C ASP A 76 11.34 -2.72 17.21
N VAL A 77 10.46 -1.73 17.32
CA VAL A 77 9.89 -1.33 18.60
C VAL A 77 9.18 -2.59 19.07
N SER A 78 9.66 -3.21 20.15
CA SER A 78 8.96 -4.33 20.78
C SER A 78 7.61 -3.78 21.18
N ASP A 79 6.64 -3.97 20.30
CA ASP A 79 5.34 -3.40 20.45
C ASP A 79 4.68 -4.19 21.58
N ASP A 80 4.55 -3.57 22.73
CA ASP A 80 3.64 -4.01 23.78
C ASP A 80 2.18 -4.03 23.28
N ASN A 81 1.90 -3.61 22.04
CA ASN A 81 0.75 -4.11 21.31
C ASN A 81 1.06 -5.52 20.77
N LYS A 82 0.55 -6.52 21.50
CA LYS A 82 0.20 -7.82 20.95
C LYS A 82 -0.08 -7.67 19.45
N ILE A 83 0.77 -8.25 18.61
CA ILE A 83 0.28 -8.85 17.37
C ILE A 83 -0.81 -9.77 17.88
N ASP A 84 -2.08 -9.39 17.72
CA ASP A 84 -3.20 -10.21 18.06
C ASP A 84 -2.99 -11.51 17.29
N GLN A 85 -2.43 -12.52 17.97
CA GLN A 85 -2.44 -13.88 17.48
C GLN A 85 -3.92 -14.16 17.28
N LEU A 86 -4.34 -14.07 16.02
CA LEU A 86 -5.67 -14.46 15.62
C LEU A 86 -5.79 -15.92 16.05
N LEU A 87 -6.60 -16.14 17.08
CA LEU A 87 -6.94 -17.45 17.60
C LEU A 87 -8.38 -17.72 17.19
N CYS A 88 -8.66 -18.95 16.80
CA CYS A 88 -10.04 -19.32 16.48
C CYS A 88 -10.93 -19.14 17.73
N PRO A 89 -12.07 -18.43 17.63
CA PRO A 89 -12.95 -18.18 18.78
C PRO A 89 -13.56 -19.46 19.38
N VAL A 90 -13.59 -20.56 18.62
CA VAL A 90 -14.20 -21.83 19.03
C VAL A 90 -13.17 -22.81 19.61
N CYS A 91 -12.00 -22.95 18.97
CA CYS A 91 -11.02 -23.99 19.33
C CYS A 91 -9.65 -23.45 19.74
N GLN A 92 -9.44 -22.14 19.68
CA GLN A 92 -8.18 -21.47 20.00
C GLN A 92 -6.96 -22.01 19.24
N SER A 93 -7.15 -22.63 18.08
CA SER A 93 -6.05 -23.02 17.20
C SER A 93 -5.42 -21.79 16.54
N GLU A 94 -4.11 -21.82 16.34
CA GLU A 94 -3.37 -20.83 15.53
C GLU A 94 -3.48 -21.12 14.01
N ASP A 95 -3.96 -22.31 13.62
CA ASP A 95 -4.09 -22.75 12.23
C ASP A 95 -5.31 -22.14 11.51
N ILE A 96 -5.20 -20.84 11.21
CA ILE A 96 -6.24 -20.06 10.52
C ILE A 96 -5.85 -19.86 9.05
N GLN A 97 -6.83 -20.08 8.16
CA GLN A 97 -6.72 -19.80 6.74
C GLN A 97 -7.58 -18.59 6.38
N SER A 98 -6.98 -17.55 5.82
CA SER A 98 -7.72 -16.44 5.20
C SER A 98 -8.25 -16.87 3.84
N ASN A 99 -9.56 -16.78 3.63
CA ASN A 99 -10.19 -17.03 2.35
C ASN A 99 -10.69 -15.72 1.76
N ASN A 100 -9.95 -15.21 0.77
CA ASN A 100 -10.31 -13.98 0.06
C ASN A 100 -11.25 -14.31 -1.11
N ILE A 101 -12.49 -14.69 -0.79
CA ILE A 101 -13.48 -15.23 -1.75
C ILE A 101 -13.77 -14.26 -2.91
N PHE A 102 -13.56 -12.95 -2.74
CA PHE A 102 -13.96 -11.93 -3.73
C PHE A 102 -12.82 -11.17 -4.43
N TRP A 103 -11.55 -11.43 -4.14
CA TRP A 103 -10.46 -10.63 -4.72
C TRP A 103 -10.41 -10.71 -6.26
N LYS A 104 -10.63 -11.90 -6.83
CA LYS A 104 -10.58 -12.11 -8.29
C LYS A 104 -11.77 -11.51 -9.04
N THR A 105 -12.98 -11.57 -8.45
CA THR A 105 -14.18 -10.97 -9.06
C THR A 105 -14.19 -9.46 -8.93
N SER A 106 -13.65 -8.91 -7.83
CA SER A 106 -13.56 -7.45 -7.64
C SER A 106 -12.65 -6.79 -8.68
N PHE A 107 -11.58 -7.47 -9.11
CA PHE A 107 -10.65 -6.96 -10.12
C PHE A 107 -11.32 -6.81 -11.50
N ILE A 108 -12.17 -7.76 -11.89
CA ILE A 108 -12.88 -7.75 -13.18
C ILE A 108 -13.90 -6.60 -13.23
N VAL A 109 -14.67 -6.41 -12.15
CA VAL A 109 -15.68 -5.35 -12.06
C VAL A 109 -15.03 -3.97 -12.02
N THR A 110 -13.95 -3.82 -11.25
CA THR A 110 -13.21 -2.54 -11.15
C THR A 110 -12.58 -2.14 -12.49
N ASN A 111 -12.01 -3.10 -13.23
CA ASN A 111 -11.38 -2.81 -14.52
C ASN A 111 -12.40 -2.49 -15.62
N THR A 112 -13.60 -3.08 -15.57
CA THR A 112 -14.64 -2.88 -16.61
C THR A 112 -15.50 -1.64 -16.37
N LEU A 113 -15.87 -1.37 -15.11
CA LEU A 113 -16.79 -0.27 -14.77
C LEU A 113 -16.07 0.98 -14.23
N HIS A 114 -14.75 0.92 -14.00
CA HIS A 114 -13.97 1.99 -13.39
C HIS A 114 -14.48 2.45 -12.01
N ILE A 115 -15.32 1.64 -11.37
CA ILE A 115 -15.80 1.89 -10.01
C ILE A 115 -14.76 1.27 -9.08
N PRO A 116 -14.07 2.05 -8.22
CA PRO A 116 -13.15 1.49 -7.24
C PRO A 116 -13.98 0.77 -6.18
N LEU A 117 -14.16 -0.54 -6.36
CA LEU A 117 -14.89 -1.38 -5.43
C LEU A 117 -13.90 -2.10 -4.51
N PRO A 118 -13.74 -1.64 -3.25
CA PRO A 118 -12.98 -2.34 -2.23
C PRO A 118 -13.83 -3.49 -1.66
N PHE A 119 -14.18 -4.48 -2.49
CA PHE A 119 -14.77 -5.73 -1.99
C PHE A 119 -13.66 -6.65 -1.49
N SER A 120 -13.20 -6.39 -0.27
CA SER A 120 -12.32 -7.30 0.45
C SER A 120 -13.05 -7.78 1.70
N GLN A 121 -13.94 -8.74 1.52
CA GLN A 121 -14.51 -9.49 2.64
C GLN A 121 -13.46 -10.49 3.09
N HIS A 122 -12.85 -10.23 4.24
CA HIS A 122 -11.83 -11.10 4.81
C HIS A 122 -12.52 -12.17 5.65
N ALA A 123 -12.88 -13.28 5.01
CA ALA A 123 -13.40 -14.44 5.72
C ALA A 123 -12.24 -15.29 6.25
N TYR A 124 -12.29 -15.64 7.53
CA TYR A 124 -11.35 -16.56 8.17
C TYR A 124 -12.00 -17.93 8.32
N SER A 125 -11.24 -18.99 8.06
CA SER A 125 -11.66 -20.37 8.27
C SER A 125 -10.59 -21.10 9.08
N CYS A 126 -10.99 -21.74 10.18
CA CYS A 126 -10.09 -22.56 10.99
C CYS A 126 -9.94 -23.96 10.39
N LYS A 127 -8.71 -24.45 10.20
CA LYS A 127 -8.49 -25.81 9.66
C LYS A 127 -8.84 -26.94 10.63
N GLN A 128 -8.77 -26.68 11.94
CA GLN A 128 -8.97 -27.70 12.96
C GLN A 128 -10.45 -27.94 13.31
N CYS A 129 -11.26 -26.87 13.37
CA CYS A 129 -12.68 -26.97 13.73
C CYS A 129 -13.65 -26.58 12.59
N GLN A 130 -13.13 -26.13 11.44
CA GLN A 130 -13.94 -25.68 10.29
C GLN A 130 -14.91 -24.53 10.62
N HIS A 131 -14.67 -23.80 11.71
CA HIS A 131 -15.44 -22.61 12.02
C HIS A 131 -15.03 -21.47 11.10
N GLU A 132 -16.02 -20.83 10.47
CA GLU A 132 -15.86 -19.67 9.61
C GLU A 132 -16.38 -18.42 10.32
N TRP A 133 -15.60 -17.35 10.31
CA TRP A 133 -16.00 -16.05 10.84
C TRP A 133 -15.44 -14.91 9.96
N SER A 134 -16.15 -13.79 9.92
CA SER A 134 -15.70 -12.54 9.29
C SER A 134 -15.55 -11.48 10.38
N GLU A 135 -14.60 -10.57 10.23
CA GLU A 135 -14.57 -9.40 11.12
C GLU A 135 -15.76 -8.49 10.80
N GLU A 136 -16.49 -8.10 11.85
CA GLU A 136 -17.71 -7.27 11.78
C GLU A 136 -17.46 -5.86 11.21
N ASN A 137 -16.19 -5.50 10.96
CA ASN A 137 -15.79 -4.25 10.32
C ASN A 137 -15.69 -4.35 8.78
N ASP A 138 -16.33 -5.36 8.19
CA ASP A 138 -16.65 -5.36 6.76
C ASP A 138 -17.62 -4.20 6.49
N LYS A 139 -17.08 -3.05 6.08
CA LYS A 139 -17.88 -1.89 5.63
C LYS A 139 -18.68 -2.27 4.38
N ALA A 140 -19.79 -2.96 4.60
CA ALA A 140 -20.87 -3.11 3.65
C ALA A 140 -21.37 -1.69 3.39
N TYR A 141 -21.06 -1.18 2.20
CA TYR A 141 -21.62 0.06 1.66
C TYR A 141 -23.09 0.19 2.07
N SER A 142 -23.42 1.30 2.74
CA SER A 142 -24.82 1.55 3.07
C SER A 142 -25.63 1.56 1.78
N ILE A 143 -26.86 1.03 1.82
CA ILE A 143 -27.73 0.96 0.64
C ILE A 143 -27.81 2.33 -0.07
N GLY A 144 -27.73 3.43 0.68
CA GLY A 144 -27.65 4.79 0.13
C GLY A 144 -26.44 5.06 -0.76
N THR A 145 -25.25 4.56 -0.40
CA THR A 145 -24.05 4.72 -1.25
C THR A 145 -24.17 3.96 -2.57
N ILE A 146 -24.73 2.74 -2.56
CA ILE A 146 -24.98 1.95 -3.77
C ILE A 146 -25.99 2.67 -4.67
N LEU A 147 -27.10 3.15 -4.10
CA LEU A 147 -28.13 3.87 -4.85
C LEU A 147 -27.58 5.18 -5.44
N PHE A 148 -26.72 5.89 -4.71
CA PHE A 148 -26.10 7.12 -5.21
C PHE A 148 -25.28 6.87 -6.47
N TYR A 149 -24.40 5.85 -6.47
CA TYR A 149 -23.60 5.51 -7.65
C TYR A 149 -24.46 5.03 -8.83
N ILE A 150 -25.52 4.25 -8.58
CA ILE A 150 -26.46 3.81 -9.63
C ILE A 150 -27.12 5.02 -10.30
N VAL A 151 -27.67 5.95 -9.51
CA VAL A 151 -28.31 7.17 -10.03
C VAL A 151 -27.30 8.00 -10.83
N MET A 152 -26.09 8.18 -10.29
CA MET A 152 -25.05 8.98 -10.94
C MET A 152 -24.65 8.39 -12.30
N LEU A 153 -24.50 7.06 -12.40
CA LEU A 153 -24.24 6.38 -13.67
C LEU A 153 -25.39 6.51 -14.67
N THR A 154 -26.65 6.43 -14.23
CA THR A 154 -27.80 6.60 -15.13
C THR A 154 -27.85 8.01 -15.74
N VAL A 155 -27.51 9.04 -14.96
CA VAL A 155 -27.47 10.44 -15.41
C VAL A 155 -26.34 10.67 -16.42
N ILE A 156 -25.16 10.11 -16.17
CA ILE A 156 -24.05 10.18 -17.12
C ILE A 156 -24.44 9.50 -18.44
N PHE A 157 -25.04 8.32 -18.37
CA PHE A 157 -25.45 7.57 -19.56
C PHE A 157 -26.50 8.32 -20.38
N SER A 158 -27.51 8.93 -19.73
CA SER A 158 -28.49 9.75 -20.43
C SER A 158 -27.83 10.96 -21.10
N ALA A 159 -26.93 11.66 -20.40
CA ALA A 159 -26.22 12.82 -20.97
C ALA A 159 -25.35 12.44 -22.19
N ILE A 160 -24.73 11.25 -22.17
CA ILE A 160 -23.96 10.74 -23.31
C ILE A 160 -24.87 10.42 -24.50
N ILE A 161 -26.01 9.76 -24.28
CA ILE A 161 -26.97 9.45 -25.35
C ILE A 161 -27.51 10.73 -25.98
N ASP A 162 -27.91 11.70 -25.16
CA ASP A 162 -28.44 12.98 -25.63
C ASP A 162 -27.37 13.76 -26.42
N GLY A 163 -26.12 13.78 -25.93
CA GLY A 163 -24.99 14.36 -26.66
C GLY A 163 -24.69 13.65 -27.99
N LEU A 164 -24.79 12.31 -28.03
CA LEU A 164 -24.59 11.51 -29.24
C LEU A 164 -25.72 11.74 -30.26
N PHE A 165 -26.96 11.92 -29.79
CA PHE A 165 -28.12 12.19 -30.63
C PHE A 165 -28.05 13.59 -31.25
N LEU A 166 -27.60 14.59 -30.49
CA LEU A 166 -27.38 15.95 -31.01
C LEU A 166 -26.27 16.00 -32.07
N LEU A 167 -25.21 15.21 -31.94
CA LEU A 167 -24.16 15.08 -32.96
C LEU A 167 -24.64 14.36 -34.23
N ARG A 168 -25.57 13.40 -34.11
CA ARG A 168 -26.14 12.66 -35.25
C ARG A 168 -27.23 13.43 -35.99
N GLY A 169 -27.89 14.39 -35.35
CA GLY A 169 -28.89 15.25 -35.99
C GLY A 169 -28.31 16.41 -36.81
N PHE A 170 -26.99 16.62 -36.76
CA PHE A 170 -26.29 17.68 -37.48
C PHE A 170 -25.56 17.20 -38.75
N LEU A 171 -25.58 15.89 -39.03
CA LEU A 171 -25.06 15.22 -40.23
C LEU A 171 -26.22 14.76 -41.10
#